data_AF-A0A6G6W8X5-F1
#
_entry.id   AF-A0A6G6W8X5-F1
#
_cell.length_a   1.000
_cell.length_b   1.000
_cell.length_c   1.000
_cell.angle_alpha   90.00
_cell.angle_beta   90.00
_cell.angle_gamma   90.00
#
_symmetry.space_group_name_H-M   'P 1'
#
loop_
_entity.id
_entity.type
_entity.pdbx_description
1 polymer ?
#
loop_
_entity_poly.entity_id
_entity_poly.type
_entity_poly.pdbx_seq_one_letter_code
_entity_poly.pdbx_strand_id
1 'polypeptide(L)'
;MRTRPARIAAALLALTLGFLVVTNPLVGEAAGRITGKQIKNGTITGKDVKNGGLAGADLRDDSVTGADVAESSLGVVPRAGDANTLAGRAASAYGTAATAYTLPSVNSPTTDRTFTFTGLGAGTYLVSYSVDLLLGSGAVRCIVVPAAGAPGVFAPSYALSMGVYGTAVGSGLVSVAAGAVPRLRCTGDAFSVFGGTGGGSAVTFLRVDSVTPGPPVG
;
A
#
# COMPACT_ATOMS: atom_id res chain seq x y z
N MET A 1 -93.73 -12.24 -25.79
CA MET A 1 -92.43 -11.78 -25.27
C MET A 1 -91.53 -13.00 -25.09
N ARG A 2 -90.60 -13.26 -26.02
CA ARG A 2 -89.76 -14.48 -26.04
C ARG A 2 -88.38 -14.10 -25.49
N THR A 3 -88.17 -14.24 -24.18
CA THR A 3 -86.86 -14.00 -23.56
C THR A 3 -85.88 -15.05 -24.09
N ARG A 4 -84.88 -14.60 -24.85
CA ARG A 4 -83.86 -15.49 -25.43
C ARG A 4 -83.05 -16.10 -24.27
N PRO A 5 -83.04 -17.44 -24.06
CA PRO A 5 -82.41 -18.09 -22.91
C PRO A 5 -80.92 -17.75 -22.77
N ALA A 6 -80.25 -17.44 -23.89
CA ALA A 6 -78.88 -16.96 -23.92
C ALA A 6 -78.63 -15.65 -23.13
N ARG A 7 -79.63 -14.75 -23.04
CA ARG A 7 -79.49 -13.50 -22.29
C ARG A 7 -79.57 -13.70 -20.78
N ILE A 8 -80.33 -14.70 -20.33
CA ILE A 8 -80.46 -15.03 -18.90
C ILE A 8 -79.21 -15.76 -18.41
N ALA A 9 -78.68 -16.70 -19.20
CA ALA A 9 -77.43 -17.38 -18.91
C ALA A 9 -76.23 -16.40 -18.86
N ALA A 10 -76.15 -15.45 -19.79
CA ALA A 10 -75.11 -14.42 -19.78
C ALA A 10 -75.23 -13.48 -18.56
N ALA A 11 -76.45 -13.11 -18.17
CA ALA A 11 -76.69 -12.27 -17.00
C ALA A 11 -76.30 -12.99 -15.69
N LEU A 12 -76.62 -14.28 -15.56
CA LEU A 12 -76.22 -15.09 -14.40
C LEU A 12 -74.71 -15.28 -14.32
N LEU A 13 -74.04 -15.53 -15.45
CA LEU A 13 -72.58 -15.65 -15.49
C LEU A 13 -71.87 -14.33 -15.14
N ALA A 14 -72.41 -13.20 -15.61
CA ALA A 14 -71.90 -11.87 -15.25
C ALA A 14 -72.11 -11.57 -13.75
N LEU A 15 -73.25 -11.99 -13.19
CA LEU A 15 -73.54 -11.86 -11.75
C LEU A 15 -72.63 -12.74 -10.90
N THR A 16 -72.36 -13.99 -11.30
CA THR A 16 -71.47 -14.88 -10.53
C THR A 16 -70.01 -14.44 -10.61
N LEU A 17 -69.55 -13.99 -11.78
CA LEU A 17 -68.22 -13.40 -11.93
C LEU A 17 -68.09 -12.08 -11.16
N GLY A 18 -69.10 -11.22 -11.23
CA GLY A 18 -69.14 -9.98 -10.44
C GLY A 18 -69.17 -10.26 -8.94
N PHE A 19 -69.95 -11.23 -8.49
CA PHE A 19 -70.01 -11.65 -7.09
C PHE A 19 -68.69 -12.25 -6.62
N LEU A 20 -68.01 -13.06 -7.45
CA LEU A 20 -66.70 -13.63 -7.11
C LEU A 20 -65.62 -12.55 -6.95
N VAL A 21 -65.63 -11.51 -7.80
CA VAL A 21 -64.72 -10.36 -7.69
C VAL A 21 -65.01 -9.52 -6.45
N VAL A 22 -66.28 -9.34 -6.08
CA VAL A 22 -66.70 -8.53 -4.92
C VAL A 22 -66.47 -9.27 -3.60
N THR A 23 -66.63 -10.59 -3.57
CA THR A 23 -66.56 -11.38 -2.32
C THR A 23 -65.20 -12.00 -2.03
N ASN A 24 -64.32 -12.12 -3.03
CA ASN A 24 -62.93 -12.55 -2.85
C ASN A 24 -61.96 -11.43 -3.24
N PRO A 25 -61.50 -10.60 -2.29
CA PRO A 25 -60.41 -9.63 -2.54
C PRO A 25 -59.09 -10.29 -2.97
N LEU A 26 -59.02 -11.64 -2.95
CA LEU A 26 -57.89 -12.46 -3.35
C LEU A 26 -57.42 -12.23 -4.79
N VAL A 27 -58.32 -11.84 -5.72
CA VAL A 27 -57.96 -11.69 -7.14
C VAL A 27 -57.33 -10.32 -7.44
N GLY A 28 -57.49 -9.32 -6.54
CA GLY A 28 -57.01 -7.95 -6.74
C GLY A 28 -55.71 -7.60 -6.00
N GLU A 29 -55.41 -8.27 -4.88
CA GLU A 29 -54.38 -7.77 -3.94
C GLU A 29 -53.31 -8.81 -3.53
N ALA A 30 -53.28 -9.99 -4.14
CA ALA A 30 -52.34 -11.04 -3.73
C ALA A 30 -50.86 -10.69 -3.99
N ALA A 31 -50.55 -9.75 -4.89
CA ALA A 31 -49.18 -9.46 -5.31
C ALA A 31 -48.38 -8.55 -4.35
N GLY A 32 -49.03 -7.88 -3.38
CA GLY A 32 -48.37 -6.83 -2.58
C GLY A 32 -48.29 -7.08 -1.07
N ARG A 33 -48.79 -8.21 -0.58
CA ARG A 33 -49.05 -8.38 0.87
C ARG A 33 -48.02 -9.18 1.65
N ILE A 34 -46.93 -9.67 1.04
CA ILE A 34 -45.89 -10.38 1.78
C ILE A 34 -44.89 -9.37 2.34
N THR A 35 -45.03 -9.08 3.63
CA THR A 35 -44.10 -8.29 4.43
C THR A 35 -43.17 -9.23 5.22
N GLY A 36 -42.08 -8.68 5.76
CA GLY A 36 -41.17 -9.46 6.64
C GLY A 36 -41.89 -10.14 7.82
N LYS A 37 -43.04 -9.63 8.29
CA LYS A 37 -43.81 -10.23 9.38
C LYS A 37 -44.44 -11.58 9.03
N GLN A 38 -44.66 -11.85 7.74
CA GLN A 38 -45.23 -13.12 7.27
C GLN A 38 -44.16 -14.15 6.93
N ILE A 39 -42.89 -13.74 6.90
CA ILE A 39 -41.74 -14.60 6.63
C ILE A 39 -41.24 -15.13 7.98
N LYS A 40 -41.21 -16.45 8.12
CA LYS A 40 -40.66 -17.08 9.34
C LYS A 40 -39.14 -17.12 9.25
N ASN A 41 -38.46 -17.08 10.39
CA ASN A 41 -37.01 -17.22 10.42
C ASN A 41 -36.56 -18.55 9.79
N GLY A 42 -35.51 -18.48 8.98
CA GLY A 42 -34.91 -19.64 8.32
C GLY A 42 -35.68 -20.21 7.13
N THR A 43 -36.81 -19.61 6.72
CA THR A 43 -37.56 -20.10 5.56
C THR A 43 -37.05 -19.55 4.23
N ILE A 44 -36.26 -18.47 4.26
CA ILE A 44 -35.58 -17.93 3.08
C ILE A 44 -34.15 -18.45 3.08
N THR A 45 -33.78 -19.12 2.01
CA THR A 45 -32.44 -19.68 1.80
C THR A 45 -31.75 -18.99 0.64
N GLY A 46 -30.46 -19.24 0.44
CA GLY A 46 -29.74 -18.74 -0.72
C GLY A 46 -30.34 -19.19 -2.07
N LYS A 47 -31.13 -20.28 -2.11
CA LYS A 47 -31.81 -20.72 -3.35
C LYS A 47 -32.98 -19.82 -3.73
N ASP A 48 -33.58 -19.15 -2.75
CA ASP A 48 -34.72 -18.25 -2.93
C ASP A 48 -34.25 -16.84 -3.35
N VAL A 49 -32.96 -16.56 -3.19
CA VAL A 49 -32.33 -15.28 -3.55
C VAL A 49 -31.54 -15.45 -4.84
N LYS A 50 -31.93 -14.72 -5.88
CA LYS A 50 -31.17 -14.69 -7.14
C LYS A 50 -29.78 -14.08 -6.91
N ASN A 51 -28.74 -14.66 -7.50
CA ASN A 51 -27.39 -14.08 -7.49
C ASN A 51 -27.40 -12.65 -8.05
N GLY A 52 -26.85 -11.70 -7.28
CA GLY A 52 -26.86 -10.28 -7.60
C GLY A 52 -28.24 -9.61 -7.48
N GLY A 53 -29.23 -10.29 -6.89
CA GLY A 53 -30.58 -9.77 -6.70
C GLY A 53 -30.75 -8.83 -5.50
N LEU A 54 -29.76 -8.75 -4.62
CA LEU A 54 -29.71 -7.81 -3.51
C LEU A 54 -28.62 -6.78 -3.78
N ALA A 55 -28.97 -5.50 -3.69
CA ALA A 55 -28.07 -4.36 -3.76
C ALA A 55 -27.83 -3.77 -2.35
N GLY A 56 -26.85 -2.87 -2.23
CA GLY A 56 -26.60 -2.17 -0.97
C GLY A 56 -27.83 -1.40 -0.45
N ALA A 57 -28.67 -0.87 -1.35
CA ALA A 57 -29.90 -0.15 -0.98
C ALA A 57 -30.98 -1.05 -0.35
N ASP A 58 -30.89 -2.36 -0.52
CA ASP A 58 -31.81 -3.33 0.11
C ASP A 58 -31.38 -3.67 1.54
N LEU A 59 -30.17 -3.29 1.94
CA LEU A 59 -29.62 -3.45 3.28
C LEU A 59 -29.69 -2.11 4.01
N ARG A 60 -30.03 -2.15 5.30
CA ARG A 60 -29.94 -0.96 6.12
C ARG A 60 -28.47 -0.71 6.43
N ASP A 61 -28.05 0.55 6.39
CA ASP A 61 -26.69 0.94 6.77
C ASP A 61 -26.34 0.37 8.16
N ASP A 62 -25.10 -0.13 8.27
CA ASP A 62 -24.53 -0.75 9.47
C ASP A 62 -25.32 -1.96 10.03
N SER A 63 -26.22 -2.58 9.25
CA SER A 63 -27.00 -3.72 9.74
C SER A 63 -26.30 -5.08 9.65
N VAL A 64 -25.26 -5.19 8.81
CA VAL A 64 -24.46 -6.42 8.68
C VAL A 64 -23.21 -6.24 9.52
N THR A 65 -23.09 -7.06 10.55
CA THR A 65 -21.98 -7.05 11.51
C THR A 65 -21.06 -8.26 11.29
N GLY A 66 -19.93 -8.32 12.01
CA GLY A 66 -19.07 -9.51 11.96
C GLY A 66 -19.78 -10.80 12.37
N ALA A 67 -20.79 -10.73 13.25
CA ALA A 67 -21.57 -11.92 13.65
C ALA A 67 -22.39 -12.52 12.48
N ASP A 68 -22.69 -11.73 11.45
CA ASP A 68 -23.46 -12.16 10.28
C ASP A 68 -22.57 -12.73 9.17
N VAL A 69 -21.25 -12.57 9.28
CA VAL A 69 -20.27 -12.92 8.25
C VAL A 69 -19.42 -14.07 8.75
N ALA A 70 -19.39 -15.19 8.03
CA ALA A 70 -18.45 -16.27 8.31
C ALA A 70 -17.08 -15.94 7.70
N GLU A 71 -16.20 -15.24 8.43
CA GLU A 71 -14.96 -14.69 7.88
C GLU A 71 -14.01 -15.77 7.34
N SER A 72 -14.05 -16.98 7.92
CA SER A 72 -13.26 -18.13 7.46
C SER A 72 -13.64 -18.62 6.05
N SER A 73 -14.79 -18.21 5.52
CA SER A 73 -15.23 -18.53 4.16
C SER A 73 -14.85 -17.47 3.12
N LEU A 74 -14.31 -16.32 3.55
CA LEU A 74 -13.94 -15.24 2.64
C LEU A 74 -12.60 -15.53 1.96
N GLY A 75 -12.55 -15.29 0.64
CA GLY A 75 -11.31 -15.41 -0.13
C GLY A 75 -10.39 -14.20 0.03
N VAL A 76 -9.18 -14.31 -0.52
CA VAL A 76 -8.24 -13.19 -0.58
C VAL A 76 -8.84 -12.05 -1.40
N VAL A 77 -8.81 -10.83 -0.85
CA VAL A 77 -9.22 -9.62 -1.59
C VAL A 77 -8.28 -9.43 -2.78
N PRO A 78 -8.76 -9.52 -4.04
CA PRO A 78 -7.88 -9.59 -5.22
C PRO A 78 -7.00 -8.36 -5.44
N ARG A 79 -7.40 -7.20 -4.89
CA ARG A 79 -6.71 -5.91 -5.03
C ARG A 79 -6.20 -5.37 -3.69
N ALA A 80 -5.95 -6.25 -2.71
CA ALA A 80 -5.39 -5.82 -1.43
C ALA A 80 -4.04 -5.08 -1.59
N GLY A 81 -3.24 -5.47 -2.60
CA GLY A 81 -1.97 -4.80 -2.94
C GLY A 81 -2.13 -3.41 -3.59
N ASP A 82 -3.30 -3.10 -4.15
CA ASP A 82 -3.62 -1.80 -4.75
C ASP A 82 -4.33 -0.85 -3.75
N ALA A 83 -4.35 -1.22 -2.47
CA ALA A 83 -4.97 -0.39 -1.43
C ALA A 83 -4.18 0.93 -1.29
N ASN A 84 -4.74 2.00 -1.85
CA ASN A 84 -4.13 3.34 -1.79
C ASN A 84 -4.02 3.87 -0.36
N THR A 85 -4.89 3.41 0.55
CA THR A 85 -4.92 3.87 1.93
C THR A 85 -5.15 2.71 2.92
N LEU A 86 -4.40 2.70 4.02
CA LEU A 86 -4.66 1.88 5.20
C LEU A 86 -4.93 2.83 6.37
N ALA A 87 -6.07 2.67 7.06
CA ALA A 87 -6.49 3.56 8.15
C ALA A 87 -6.44 5.08 7.78
N GLY A 88 -6.83 5.42 6.54
CA GLY A 88 -6.81 6.79 6.03
C GLY A 88 -5.41 7.35 5.70
N ARG A 89 -4.35 6.53 5.80
CA ARG A 89 -2.98 6.92 5.45
C ARG A 89 -2.55 6.27 4.15
N ALA A 90 -1.90 7.04 3.27
CA ALA A 90 -1.37 6.53 2.01
C ALA A 90 -0.34 5.42 2.25
N ALA A 91 -0.24 4.45 1.33
CA ALA A 91 0.77 3.38 1.42
C ALA A 91 2.22 3.91 1.58
N SER A 92 2.52 5.05 0.96
CA SER A 92 3.81 5.75 1.10
C SER A 92 4.14 6.20 2.52
N ALA A 93 3.13 6.34 3.40
CA ALA A 93 3.32 6.70 4.80
C ALA A 93 3.90 5.56 5.66
N TYR A 94 3.91 4.33 5.12
CA TYR A 94 4.40 3.13 5.82
C TYR A 94 5.75 2.64 5.30
N GLY A 95 6.26 3.20 4.20
CA GLY A 95 7.62 2.94 3.73
C GLY A 95 8.63 3.83 4.45
N THR A 96 9.68 3.27 5.04
CA THR A 96 10.83 4.08 5.48
C THR A 96 11.51 4.66 4.24
N ALA A 97 11.60 5.98 4.15
CA ALA A 97 12.22 6.65 3.01
C ALA A 97 13.73 6.34 2.99
N ALA A 98 14.12 5.31 2.25
CA ALA A 98 15.49 5.00 1.90
C ALA A 98 15.80 5.57 0.51
N THR A 99 16.87 6.34 0.39
CA THR A 99 17.37 6.85 -0.88
C THR A 99 18.74 6.24 -1.14
N ALA A 100 18.85 5.42 -2.19
CA ALA A 100 20.10 4.79 -2.61
C ALA A 100 20.70 5.55 -3.80
N TYR A 101 22.01 5.78 -3.75
CA TYR A 101 22.80 6.41 -4.81
C TYR A 101 23.89 5.43 -5.26
N THR A 102 23.86 5.03 -6.52
CA THR A 102 24.96 4.29 -7.13
C THR A 102 26.10 5.25 -7.47
N LEU A 103 27.32 4.91 -7.08
CA LEU A 103 28.49 5.71 -7.42
C LEU A 103 28.97 5.36 -8.85
N PRO A 104 29.40 6.34 -9.65
CA PRO A 104 29.94 6.07 -10.97
C PRO A 104 31.34 5.46 -10.87
N SER A 105 31.69 4.61 -11.84
CA SER A 105 33.08 4.19 -12.05
C SER A 105 33.91 5.40 -12.49
N VAL A 106 35.03 5.62 -11.81
CA VAL A 106 36.02 6.62 -12.23
C VAL A 106 37.42 6.03 -12.18
N ASN A 107 37.96 5.74 -13.36
CA ASN A 107 39.21 5.01 -13.55
C ASN A 107 40.46 5.89 -13.58
N SER A 108 40.33 7.19 -13.30
CA SER A 108 41.46 8.13 -13.22
C SER A 108 41.97 8.20 -11.77
N PRO A 109 43.20 7.72 -11.48
CA PRO A 109 43.74 7.72 -10.13
C PRO A 109 43.82 9.14 -9.56
N THR A 110 43.38 9.32 -8.32
CA THR A 110 43.41 10.59 -7.58
C THR A 110 43.71 10.33 -6.11
N THR A 111 44.16 11.34 -5.38
CA THR A 111 44.33 11.28 -3.91
C THR A 111 43.12 11.83 -3.16
N ASP A 112 42.20 12.50 -3.85
CA ASP A 112 40.95 13.02 -3.30
C ASP A 112 39.81 12.81 -4.30
N ARG A 113 38.70 12.27 -3.82
CA ARG A 113 37.46 12.10 -4.56
C ARG A 113 36.28 12.49 -3.69
N THR A 114 35.38 13.29 -4.24
CA THR A 114 34.14 13.66 -3.57
C THR A 114 32.94 13.35 -4.46
N PHE A 115 31.93 12.69 -3.88
CA PHE A 115 30.61 12.47 -4.48
C PHE A 115 29.57 13.25 -3.69
N THR A 116 28.60 13.86 -4.36
CA THR A 116 27.55 14.68 -3.73
C THR A 116 26.19 14.04 -3.93
N PHE A 117 25.32 14.15 -2.92
CA PHE A 117 24.00 13.53 -2.91
C PHE A 117 22.92 14.60 -2.81
N THR A 118 22.14 14.77 -3.87
CA THR A 118 21.06 15.77 -3.96
C THR A 118 19.70 15.12 -3.82
N GLY A 119 18.68 15.90 -3.44
CA GLY A 119 17.30 15.41 -3.28
C GLY A 119 17.00 14.85 -1.88
N LEU A 120 17.92 15.02 -0.92
CA LEU A 120 17.67 14.73 0.49
C LEU A 120 17.04 15.96 1.17
N GLY A 121 15.89 15.76 1.80
CA GLY A 121 15.28 16.79 2.65
C GLY A 121 16.02 16.97 3.98
N ALA A 122 15.75 18.06 4.70
CA ALA A 122 16.30 18.26 6.04
C ALA A 122 15.87 17.15 7.00
N GLY A 123 16.79 16.58 7.78
CA GLY A 123 16.48 15.50 8.71
C GLY A 123 17.70 14.69 9.17
N THR A 124 17.43 13.66 9.97
CA THR A 124 18.46 12.70 10.42
C THR A 124 18.37 11.42 9.62
N TYR A 125 19.53 10.97 9.12
CA TYR A 125 19.66 9.79 8.28
C TYR A 125 20.64 8.80 8.88
N LEU A 126 20.29 7.52 8.90
CA LEU A 126 21.26 6.43 8.97
C LEU A 126 21.84 6.23 7.58
N VAL A 127 23.13 6.46 7.45
CA VAL A 127 23.86 6.31 6.19
C VAL A 127 24.66 5.03 6.25
N SER A 128 24.63 4.26 5.17
CA SER A 128 25.60 3.19 4.92
C SER A 128 26.20 3.36 3.53
N TYR A 129 27.45 2.94 3.37
CA TYR A 129 28.08 2.89 2.07
C TYR A 129 29.05 1.73 1.95
N SER A 130 29.25 1.31 0.71
CA SER A 130 30.34 0.47 0.24
C SER A 130 30.99 1.18 -0.95
N VAL A 131 32.31 1.22 -0.98
CA VAL A 131 33.06 1.77 -2.11
C VAL A 131 34.18 0.81 -2.47
N ASP A 132 34.09 0.24 -3.66
CA ASP A 132 35.13 -0.59 -4.25
C ASP A 132 36.18 0.30 -4.93
N LEU A 133 37.44 0.03 -4.63
CA LEU A 133 38.58 0.86 -4.99
C LEU A 133 39.67 0.05 -5.67
N LEU A 134 40.35 0.66 -6.65
CA LEU A 134 41.69 0.27 -7.06
C LEU A 134 42.69 1.12 -6.29
N LEU A 135 43.52 0.49 -5.46
CA LEU A 135 44.52 1.12 -4.63
C LEU A 135 45.88 1.10 -5.32
N GLY A 136 46.58 2.24 -5.34
CA GLY A 136 47.92 2.35 -5.88
C GLY A 136 49.00 1.75 -4.96
N SER A 137 49.14 2.26 -3.74
CA SER A 137 50.19 1.80 -2.81
C SER A 137 49.90 1.99 -1.31
N GLY A 138 48.71 2.49 -0.94
CA GLY A 138 48.36 2.61 0.48
C GLY A 138 46.89 2.86 0.75
N ALA A 139 46.60 3.45 1.91
CA ALA A 139 45.27 3.42 2.52
C ALA A 139 44.39 4.58 2.05
N VAL A 140 43.15 4.27 1.70
CA VAL A 140 42.12 5.26 1.38
C VAL A 140 41.13 5.32 2.52
N ARG A 141 40.85 6.53 3.00
CA ARG A 141 39.82 6.81 4.01
C ARG A 141 38.63 7.46 3.35
N CYS A 142 37.46 6.86 3.51
CA CYS A 142 36.19 7.44 3.08
C CYS A 142 35.40 7.95 4.29
N ILE A 143 34.70 9.07 4.13
CA ILE A 143 33.85 9.68 5.14
C ILE A 143 32.66 10.37 4.48
N VAL A 144 31.46 10.17 5.05
CA VAL A 144 30.29 10.96 4.70
C VAL A 144 30.23 12.19 5.59
N VAL A 145 30.07 13.38 4.99
CA VAL A 145 29.85 14.63 5.71
C VAL A 145 28.62 15.35 5.18
N PRO A 146 27.85 16.07 6.03
CA PRO A 146 26.53 16.61 5.68
C PRO A 146 26.63 17.85 4.79
N ALA A 147 27.73 18.59 4.86
CA ALA A 147 28.03 19.75 4.03
C ALA A 147 29.56 20.00 3.95
N ALA A 148 29.99 20.94 3.10
CA ALA A 148 31.39 21.35 3.02
C ALA A 148 31.88 21.84 4.37
N GLY A 149 33.00 21.31 4.85
CA GLY A 149 33.65 21.81 6.06
C GLY A 149 32.86 21.59 7.36
N ALA A 150 31.75 20.85 7.34
CA ALA A 150 30.98 20.55 8.54
C ALA A 150 31.79 19.61 9.46
N PRO A 151 32.14 20.02 10.69
CA PRO A 151 32.78 19.13 11.65
C PRO A 151 31.74 18.15 12.23
N GLY A 152 32.11 16.88 12.36
CA GLY A 152 31.43 15.95 13.27
C GLY A 152 30.44 14.95 12.69
N VAL A 153 30.78 14.21 11.63
CA VAL A 153 29.98 13.04 11.23
C VAL A 153 30.82 11.77 11.12
N PHE A 154 30.34 10.70 11.78
CA PHE A 154 31.03 9.43 11.98
C PHE A 154 30.43 8.33 11.11
N ALA A 155 30.88 8.24 9.87
CA ALA A 155 30.93 6.96 9.16
C ALA A 155 32.32 6.80 8.50
N PRO A 156 33.43 6.96 9.25
CA PRO A 156 34.76 6.79 8.67
C PRO A 156 34.96 5.31 8.36
N SER A 157 35.54 5.04 7.21
CA SER A 157 36.05 3.71 6.91
C SER A 157 37.41 3.84 6.25
N TYR A 158 38.24 2.83 6.51
CA TYR A 158 39.48 2.63 5.81
C TYR A 158 39.27 1.47 4.85
N ALA A 159 39.79 1.61 3.63
CA ALA A 159 39.76 0.53 2.66
C ALA A 159 40.54 -0.68 3.21
N LEU A 160 39.89 -1.83 3.29
CA LEU A 160 40.56 -3.10 3.58
C LEU A 160 41.21 -3.59 2.28
N SER A 161 42.53 -3.63 2.22
CA SER A 161 43.28 -4.03 1.02
C SER A 161 43.37 -5.55 0.89
N MET A 162 43.07 -6.05 -0.32
CA MET A 162 43.39 -7.40 -0.80
C MET A 162 44.24 -7.26 -2.07
N GLY A 163 45.48 -6.81 -1.90
CA GLY A 163 46.36 -6.44 -3.02
C GLY A 163 46.02 -5.04 -3.55
N VAL A 164 45.87 -4.90 -4.87
CA VAL A 164 45.52 -3.62 -5.52
C VAL A 164 44.02 -3.29 -5.41
N TYR A 165 43.19 -4.19 -4.88
CA TYR A 165 41.77 -3.92 -4.66
C TYR A 165 41.53 -3.63 -3.17
N GLY A 166 40.59 -2.74 -2.88
CA GLY A 166 40.10 -2.59 -1.52
C GLY A 166 38.67 -2.08 -1.49
N THR A 167 37.97 -2.35 -0.39
CA THR A 167 36.61 -1.85 -0.19
C THR A 167 36.56 -1.02 1.08
N ALA A 168 36.04 0.21 0.96
CA ALA A 168 35.76 1.10 2.08
C ALA A 168 34.27 1.00 2.42
N VAL A 169 33.96 0.45 3.61
CA VAL A 169 32.59 0.28 4.10
C VAL A 169 32.38 1.07 5.39
N GLY A 170 31.38 1.92 5.43
CA GLY A 170 31.07 2.72 6.61
C GLY A 170 29.58 2.87 6.83
N SER A 171 29.20 3.04 8.09
CA SER A 171 27.84 3.43 8.45
C SER A 171 27.83 4.38 9.63
N GLY A 172 26.78 5.19 9.74
CA GLY A 172 26.65 6.16 10.82
C GLY A 172 25.47 7.12 10.63
N LEU A 173 25.18 7.89 11.67
CA LEU A 173 24.14 8.91 11.63
C LEU A 173 24.67 10.21 11.04
N VAL A 174 23.89 10.80 10.14
CA VAL A 174 24.19 12.08 9.48
C VAL A 174 22.97 12.98 9.59
N SER A 175 23.16 14.17 10.17
CA SER A 175 22.13 15.22 10.20
C SER A 175 22.31 16.15 9.00
N VAL A 176 21.29 16.22 8.15
CA VAL A 176 21.27 17.04 6.92
C VAL A 176 20.43 18.29 7.21
N ALA A 177 21.07 19.46 7.19
CA ALA A 177 20.37 20.73 7.33
C ALA A 177 19.56 21.07 6.07
N ALA A 178 18.58 21.98 6.19
CA ALA A 178 17.81 22.44 5.04
C ALA A 178 18.72 23.04 3.95
N GLY A 179 18.62 22.54 2.72
CA GLY A 179 19.45 22.96 1.59
C GLY A 179 20.90 22.44 1.62
N ALA A 180 21.30 21.65 2.63
CA ALA A 180 22.62 21.03 2.65
C ALA A 180 22.71 19.91 1.62
N VAL A 181 23.90 19.76 1.03
CA VAL A 181 24.21 18.68 0.08
C VAL A 181 25.26 17.77 0.72
N PRO A 182 24.84 16.61 1.25
CA PRO A 182 25.75 15.61 1.78
C PRO A 182 26.75 15.15 0.74
N ARG A 183 27.93 14.75 1.21
CA ARG A 183 28.99 14.26 0.35
C ARG A 183 29.69 13.06 0.97
N LEU A 184 30.15 12.15 0.11
CA LEU A 184 31.11 11.12 0.45
C LEU A 184 32.47 11.59 -0.06
N ARG A 185 33.43 11.79 0.84
CA ARG A 185 34.81 12.16 0.51
C ARG A 185 35.73 11.00 0.82
N CYS A 186 36.48 10.57 -0.18
CA CYS A 186 37.54 9.57 -0.05
C CYS A 186 38.89 10.24 -0.29
N THR A 187 39.82 10.06 0.63
CA THR A 187 41.16 10.67 0.60
C THR A 187 42.22 9.65 0.99
N GLY A 188 43.38 9.70 0.34
CA GLY A 188 44.50 8.80 0.65
C GLY A 188 45.54 8.81 -0.45
N ASP A 189 46.27 7.71 -0.58
CA ASP A 189 47.16 7.46 -1.70
C ASP A 189 46.39 7.32 -3.02
N ALA A 190 47.07 7.37 -4.17
CA ALA A 190 46.41 7.34 -5.48
C ALA A 190 45.43 6.15 -5.61
N PHE A 191 44.17 6.45 -5.91
CA PHE A 191 43.10 5.46 -6.03
C PHE A 191 42.10 5.77 -7.15
N SER A 192 41.45 4.72 -7.66
CA SER A 192 40.31 4.79 -8.58
C SER A 192 39.07 4.17 -7.93
N VAL A 193 37.87 4.56 -8.36
CA VAL A 193 36.60 4.03 -7.82
C VAL A 193 35.93 3.15 -8.88
N PHE A 194 35.53 1.95 -8.52
CA PHE A 194 34.72 1.08 -9.37
C PHE A 194 33.25 1.19 -8.99
N GLY A 195 32.36 1.39 -9.96
CA GLY A 195 30.92 1.54 -9.74
C GLY A 195 30.07 1.01 -10.90
N GLY A 196 28.82 1.48 -10.98
CA GLY A 196 27.86 1.04 -12.01
C GLY A 196 27.17 -0.30 -11.68
N THR A 197 26.42 -0.85 -12.65
CA THR A 197 25.56 -2.04 -12.45
C THR A 197 26.31 -3.36 -12.20
N GLY A 198 27.65 -3.35 -12.32
CA GLY A 198 28.53 -4.49 -12.02
C GLY A 198 29.58 -4.22 -10.93
N GLY A 199 29.56 -3.05 -10.27
CA GLY A 199 30.48 -2.69 -9.18
C GLY A 199 29.69 -2.25 -7.94
N GLY A 200 30.04 -2.79 -6.76
CA GLY A 200 29.25 -2.69 -5.51
C GLY A 200 29.28 -1.32 -4.82
N SER A 201 29.70 -0.26 -5.50
CA SER A 201 29.84 1.07 -4.91
C SER A 201 28.52 1.82 -4.83
N ALA A 202 27.97 1.93 -3.63
CA ALA A 202 26.71 2.63 -3.38
C ALA A 202 26.71 3.32 -2.01
N VAL A 203 25.86 4.33 -1.89
CA VAL A 203 25.56 5.02 -0.64
C VAL A 203 24.06 5.03 -0.44
N THR A 204 23.60 4.58 0.72
CA THR A 204 22.18 4.55 1.09
C THR A 204 21.93 5.47 2.27
N PHE A 205 20.93 6.35 2.12
CA PHE A 205 20.44 7.24 3.16
C PHE A 205 19.06 6.76 3.61
N LEU A 206 18.98 6.19 4.82
CA LEU A 206 17.72 5.81 5.45
C LEU A 206 17.29 6.93 6.39
N ARG A 207 16.17 7.58 6.12
CA ARG A 207 15.63 8.60 7.04
C ARG A 207 15.17 7.92 8.34
N VAL A 208 15.65 8.38 9.49
CA VAL A 208 15.37 7.79 10.81
C VAL A 208 14.56 8.70 11.75
N ASP A 209 14.39 9.98 11.39
CA ASP A 209 13.54 10.91 12.15
C ASP A 209 12.04 10.66 11.96
N SER A 210 11.66 9.86 10.97
CA SER A 210 10.27 9.45 10.72
C SER A 210 9.82 8.24 11.55
N VAL A 211 10.71 7.64 12.36
CA VAL A 211 10.36 6.49 13.22
C VAL A 211 9.74 7.02 14.51
N THR A 212 8.41 7.12 14.54
CA THR A 212 7.67 7.33 15.78
C THR A 212 7.67 6.03 16.59
N PRO A 213 8.06 6.04 17.88
CA PRO A 213 7.88 4.88 18.75
C PRO A 213 6.41 4.45 18.73
N GLY A 214 6.16 3.16 18.52
CA GLY A 214 4.84 2.59 18.79
C GLY A 214 4.56 2.63 20.29
N PRO A 215 3.27 2.64 20.71
CA PRO A 215 2.95 2.45 22.12
C PRO A 215 3.57 1.13 22.61
N PRO A 216 4.11 1.08 23.83
CA PRO A 216 4.67 -0.15 24.38
C PRO A 216 3.58 -1.23 24.37
N VAL A 217 3.89 -2.36 23.75
CA VAL A 217 3.09 -3.59 23.89
C VAL A 217 3.37 -4.12 25.30
N GLY A 218 2.45 -3.80 26.22
CA GLY A 218 2.36 -4.40 27.54
C GLY A 218 1.57 -5.70 27.52
#